data_AF-A0A7W1IJ04-F1
#
_entry.id   AF-A0A7W1IJ04-F1
#
_cell.length_a   1.000
_cell.length_b   1.000
_cell.length_c   1.000
_cell.angle_alpha   90.00
_cell.angle_beta   90.00
_cell.angle_gamma   90.00
#
_symmetry.space_group_name_H-M   'P 1'
#
loop_
_entity.id
_entity.type
_entity.pdbx_description
1 polymer ?
#
loop_
_entity_poly.entity_id
_entity_poly.type
_entity_poly.pdbx_seq_one_letter_code
_entity_poly.pdbx_strand_id
1 'polypeptide(L)'
;MKRVTGIGGIFFKAKDAPALRAWYQRHLAIDVQDWGGTAFTWADADGKPTGGTTVWSVASEDGGQFAPSKASFMVNYRVEDLHAVVTALKAEG
;
A
#
# COMPACT_ATOMS: atom_id res chain seq x y z
N MET A 1 -14.81 19.06 0.84
CA MET A 1 -13.49 18.42 0.64
C MET A 1 -13.71 16.97 0.24
N LYS A 2 -13.09 16.52 -0.85
CA LYS A 2 -13.04 15.10 -1.17
C LYS A 2 -12.02 14.44 -0.24
N ARG A 3 -12.43 13.46 0.56
CA ARG A 3 -11.53 12.74 1.48
C ARG A 3 -10.78 11.67 0.70
N VAL A 4 -11.15 10.41 0.87
CA VAL A 4 -10.53 9.28 0.20
C VAL A 4 -10.93 9.24 -1.27
N THR A 5 -9.95 9.12 -2.15
CA THR A 5 -10.11 8.99 -3.61
C THR A 5 -9.67 7.62 -4.13
N GLY A 6 -9.21 6.73 -3.25
CA GLY A 6 -8.78 5.38 -3.57
C GLY A 6 -7.79 4.82 -2.54
N ILE A 7 -7.26 3.63 -2.83
CA ILE A 7 -6.21 2.99 -2.04
C ILE A 7 -4.85 3.36 -2.64
N GLY A 8 -4.03 4.07 -1.87
CA GLY A 8 -2.64 4.35 -2.19
C GLY A 8 -1.75 3.14 -1.95
N GLY A 9 -2.05 2.33 -0.93
CA GLY A 9 -1.37 1.04 -0.77
C GLY A 9 -1.90 0.12 0.30
N ILE A 10 -1.48 -1.14 0.23
CA ILE A 10 -1.77 -2.21 1.19
C ILE A 10 -0.42 -2.78 1.63
N PHE A 11 -0.20 -2.76 2.94
CA PHE A 11 1.04 -3.20 3.56
C PHE A 11 0.69 -4.22 4.61
N PHE A 12 1.38 -5.37 4.65
CA PHE A 12 1.14 -6.36 5.71
C PHE A 12 2.42 -7.06 6.11
N LYS A 13 2.41 -7.58 7.34
CA LYS A 13 3.52 -8.28 7.96
C LYS A 13 3.45 -9.77 7.66
N ALA A 14 4.63 -10.39 7.53
CA ALA A 14 4.77 -11.82 7.42
C ALA A 14 5.93 -12.31 8.29
N LYS A 15 5.74 -13.49 8.90
CA LYS A 15 6.80 -14.20 9.65
C LYS A 15 8.01 -14.50 8.78
N ASP A 16 7.76 -14.94 7.55
CA ASP A 16 8.77 -15.14 6.52
C ASP A 16 8.42 -14.30 5.29
N ALA A 17 8.77 -13.01 5.35
CA ALA A 17 8.51 -12.08 4.25
C ALA A 17 9.21 -12.50 2.95
N PRO A 18 10.49 -12.94 2.93
CA PRO A 18 11.13 -13.45 1.72
C PRO A 18 10.37 -14.61 1.08
N ALA A 19 9.96 -15.64 1.85
CA ALA A 19 9.23 -16.77 1.30
C ALA A 19 7.86 -16.36 0.75
N LEU A 20 7.12 -15.50 1.46
CA LEU A 20 5.82 -15.04 1.00
C LEU A 20 5.93 -14.20 -0.28
N ARG A 21 6.90 -13.29 -0.36
CA ARG A 21 7.19 -12.50 -1.57
C ARG A 21 7.51 -13.40 -2.76
N ALA A 22 8.39 -14.39 -2.57
CA ALA A 22 8.75 -15.35 -3.62
C ALA A 22 7.56 -16.18 -4.06
N TRP A 23 6.66 -16.55 -3.14
CA TRP A 23 5.42 -17.24 -3.45
C TRP A 23 4.51 -16.38 -4.34
N TYR A 24 4.29 -15.12 -3.98
CA TYR A 24 3.48 -14.19 -4.77
C TYR A 24 4.06 -13.94 -6.17
N GLN A 25 5.37 -13.79 -6.28
CA GLN A 25 6.05 -13.65 -7.57
C GLN A 25 5.87 -14.91 -8.43
N ARG A 26 6.12 -16.10 -7.87
CA ARG A 26 6.03 -17.37 -8.60
C ARG A 26 4.62 -17.70 -9.04
N HIS A 27 3.63 -17.50 -8.17
CA HIS A 27 2.30 -18.03 -8.38
C HIS A 27 1.32 -17.01 -8.95
N LEU A 28 1.51 -15.72 -8.66
CA LEU A 28 0.62 -14.65 -9.12
C LEU A 28 1.30 -13.68 -10.09
N ALA A 29 2.57 -13.92 -10.46
CA ALA A 29 3.36 -13.05 -11.33
C ALA A 29 3.42 -11.59 -10.84
N ILE A 30 3.32 -11.38 -9.52
CA ILE A 30 3.52 -10.05 -8.94
C ILE A 30 5.00 -9.71 -9.08
N ASP A 31 5.28 -8.58 -9.71
CA ASP A 31 6.64 -8.08 -9.90
C ASP A 31 7.18 -7.47 -8.60
N VAL A 32 7.57 -8.36 -7.68
CA VAL A 32 8.11 -7.99 -6.36
C VAL A 32 9.53 -7.45 -6.54
N GLN A 33 9.68 -6.17 -6.24
CA GLN A 33 10.94 -5.44 -6.28
C GLN A 33 11.78 -5.68 -5.01
N ASP A 34 13.06 -5.32 -5.07
CA ASP A 34 14.03 -5.47 -3.97
C ASP A 34 13.58 -4.85 -2.65
N TRP A 35 12.79 -3.76 -2.69
CA TRP A 35 12.24 -3.12 -1.50
C TRP A 35 11.11 -3.94 -0.83
N GLY A 36 10.67 -5.04 -1.44
CA GLY A 36 9.77 -6.02 -0.82
C GLY A 36 8.31 -5.96 -1.24
N GLY A 37 8.00 -5.30 -2.35
CA GLY A 37 6.65 -5.16 -2.86
C GLY A 37 6.60 -4.72 -4.32
N THR A 38 5.44 -4.25 -4.77
CA THR A 38 5.24 -3.73 -6.13
C THR A 38 4.38 -2.47 -6.12
N ALA A 39 4.45 -1.69 -7.20
CA ALA A 39 3.55 -0.58 -7.46
C ALA A 39 2.70 -0.93 -8.69
N PHE A 40 1.42 -1.26 -8.46
CA PHE A 40 0.50 -1.56 -9.55
C PHE A 40 0.06 -0.27 -10.24
N THR A 41 0.60 0.00 -11.43
CA THR A 41 0.17 1.12 -12.28
C THR A 41 -1.25 0.91 -12.76
N TRP A 42 -2.07 1.95 -12.62
CA TRP A 42 -3.47 1.87 -13.00
C TRP A 42 -3.64 2.09 -14.50
N ALA A 43 -4.59 1.36 -15.06
CA ALA A 43 -5.04 1.51 -16.43
C ALA A 43 -6.56 1.66 -16.47
N ASP A 44 -7.08 2.32 -17.50
CA ASP A 44 -8.51 2.33 -17.79
C ASP A 44 -8.99 0.99 -18.39
N ALA A 45 -10.26 0.93 -18.77
CA ALA A 45 -10.86 -0.25 -19.39
C ALA A 45 -10.21 -0.63 -20.74
N ASP A 46 -9.56 0.31 -21.41
CA ASP A 46 -8.85 0.10 -22.67
C ASP A 46 -7.36 -0.24 -22.45
N GLY A 47 -6.92 -0.37 -21.19
CA GLY A 47 -5.53 -0.64 -20.84
C GLY A 47 -4.61 0.59 -20.91
N LYS A 48 -5.14 1.81 -21.06
CA LYS A 48 -4.32 3.02 -21.10
C LYS A 48 -4.00 3.49 -19.67
N PRO A 49 -2.75 3.86 -19.36
CA PRO A 49 -2.39 4.36 -18.04
C PRO A 49 -3.21 5.59 -17.64
N THR A 50 -3.82 5.56 -16.45
CA THR A 50 -4.70 6.64 -15.95
C THR A 50 -4.04 7.58 -14.94
N GLY A 51 -2.74 7.37 -14.68
CA GLY A 51 -2.00 8.13 -13.68
C GLY A 51 -2.33 7.67 -12.26
N GLY A 52 -1.35 7.04 -11.62
CA GLY A 52 -1.47 6.54 -10.26
C GLY A 52 -1.07 5.07 -10.14
N THR A 53 -0.80 4.70 -8.90
CA THR A 53 -0.38 3.35 -8.53
C THR A 53 -1.01 2.95 -7.21
N THR A 54 -1.23 1.66 -7.02
CA THR A 54 -1.47 1.09 -5.69
C THR A 54 -0.24 0.31 -5.27
N VAL A 55 0.36 0.72 -4.15
CA VAL A 55 1.49 0.00 -3.56
C VAL A 55 0.99 -1.26 -2.87
N TRP A 56 1.65 -2.37 -3.10
CA TRP A 56 1.46 -3.61 -2.35
C TRP A 56 2.81 -4.00 -1.76
N SER A 57 2.86 -4.31 -0.46
CA SER A 57 4.13 -4.59 0.21
C SER A 57 3.99 -5.60 1.34
N VAL A 58 4.97 -6.50 1.41
CA VAL A 58 5.10 -7.46 2.51
C VAL A 58 6.31 -7.07 3.34
N ALA A 59 6.12 -6.71 4.61
CA ALA A 59 7.20 -6.43 5.55
C ALA A 59 7.47 -7.62 6.48
N SER A 60 8.65 -7.66 7.09
CA SER A 60 8.92 -8.61 8.19
C SER A 60 8.03 -8.29 9.40
N GLU A 61 7.59 -9.32 10.11
CA GLU A 61 6.82 -9.17 11.36
C GLU A 61 7.58 -8.34 12.42
N ASP A 62 8.89 -8.56 12.50
CA ASP A 62 9.82 -7.88 13.43
C ASP A 62 10.22 -6.47 12.99
N GLY A 63 9.74 -6.04 11.81
CA GLY A 63 10.04 -4.73 11.26
C GLY A 63 9.29 -3.58 11.95
N GLY A 64 9.98 -2.42 12.03
CA GLY A 64 9.47 -1.19 12.63
C GLY A 64 8.56 -0.35 11.73
N GLN A 65 8.27 -0.78 10.50
CA GLN A 65 7.58 0.05 9.49
C GLN A 65 6.18 0.50 9.93
N PHE A 66 5.52 -0.25 10.82
CA PHE A 66 4.17 0.06 11.30
C PHE A 66 4.18 0.71 12.69
N ALA A 67 5.35 0.93 13.28
CA ALA A 67 5.43 1.52 14.61
C ALA A 67 4.73 2.90 14.64
N PRO A 68 3.98 3.21 15.71
CA PRO A 68 3.84 2.44 16.96
C PRO A 68 2.77 1.33 16.92
N SER A 69 2.09 1.13 15.79
CA SER A 69 1.03 0.12 15.64
C SER A 69 1.57 -1.30 15.72
N LYS A 70 0.75 -2.18 16.32
CA LYS A 70 0.95 -3.64 16.34
C LYS A 70 0.05 -4.37 15.34
N ALA A 71 -0.65 -3.64 14.46
CA ALA A 71 -1.51 -4.23 13.45
C ALA A 71 -0.71 -5.11 12.49
N SER A 72 -1.33 -6.19 12.00
CA SER A 72 -0.72 -7.07 11.00
C SER A 72 -0.74 -6.48 9.59
N PHE A 73 -1.55 -5.44 9.36
CA PHE A 73 -1.65 -4.74 8.08
C PHE A 73 -1.95 -3.24 8.27
N MET A 74 -1.69 -2.48 7.21
CA MET A 74 -1.96 -1.05 7.08
C MET A 74 -2.54 -0.79 5.69
N VAL A 75 -3.59 0.02 5.63
CA VAL A 75 -4.12 0.56 4.37
C VAL A 75 -3.77 2.02 4.31
N ASN A 76 -3.12 2.42 3.22
CA ASN A 76 -2.83 3.81 2.92
C ASN A 76 -3.88 4.31 1.90
N TYR A 77 -4.55 5.42 2.22
CA TYR A 77 -5.55 6.02 1.36
C TYR A 77 -4.95 7.12 0.51
N ARG A 78 -5.33 7.15 -0.77
CA ARG A 78 -5.11 8.31 -1.61
C ARG A 78 -6.16 9.37 -1.27
N VAL A 79 -5.71 10.60 -1.14
CA VAL A 79 -6.57 11.77 -0.89
C VAL A 79 -6.22 12.85 -1.90
N GLU A 80 -7.17 13.74 -2.17
CA GLU A 80 -6.96 14.86 -3.10
C GLU A 80 -6.03 15.91 -2.50
N ASP A 81 -6.20 16.22 -1.21
CA ASP A 81 -5.36 17.15 -0.46
C ASP A 81 -5.02 16.55 0.91
N LEU A 82 -3.77 16.11 1.07
CA LEU A 82 -3.29 15.50 2.30
C LEU A 82 -3.31 16.47 3.48
N HIS A 83 -2.90 17.72 3.28
CA HIS A 83 -2.78 18.68 4.36
C HIS A 83 -4.17 19.08 4.87
N ALA A 84 -5.10 19.33 3.96
CA ALA A 84 -6.45 19.68 4.32
C ALA A 84 -7.15 18.50 5.01
N VAL A 85 -7.03 17.26 4.49
CA VAL A 85 -7.64 16.08 5.14
C VAL A 85 -7.06 15.84 6.53
N VAL A 86 -5.74 15.92 6.73
CA VAL A 86 -5.11 15.76 8.05
C VAL A 86 -5.58 16.85 9.02
N THR A 87 -5.74 18.09 8.54
CA THR A 87 -6.25 19.20 9.36
C THR A 87 -7.68 18.94 9.82
N ALA A 88 -8.56 18.52 8.91
CA ALA A 88 -9.95 18.19 9.23
C ALA A 88 -10.04 17.02 10.21
N LEU A 89 -9.29 15.94 9.99
CA LEU A 89 -9.30 14.78 10.89
C LEU A 89 -8.88 15.16 12.30
N LYS A 90 -7.80 15.93 12.48
CA LYS A 90 -7.36 16.40 13.81
C LYS A 90 -8.41 17.24 14.54
N ALA A 91 -9.22 17.99 13.80
CA ALA A 91 -10.31 18.77 14.39
C ALA A 91 -11.52 17.89 14.77
N GLU A 92 -11.63 16.70 14.20
CA GLU A 92 -12.75 15.77 14.37
C GLU A 92 -12.46 14.63 15.36
N GLY A 93 -11.18 14.28 15.60
CA GLY A 93 -10.74 13.26 16.57
C GLY A 93 -9.77 12.24 15.99
#